data_AF-A0A087UVG2-F1
#
_entry.id   AF-A0A087UVG2-F1
#
_cell.length_a   1.000
_cell.length_b   1.000
_cell.length_c   1.000
_cell.angle_alpha   90.00
_cell.angle_beta   90.00
_cell.angle_gamma   90.00
#
_symmetry.space_group_name_H-M   'P 1'
#
loop_
_entity.id
_entity.type
_entity.pdbx_description
1 polymer ?
#
loop_
_entity_poly.entity_id
_entity_poly.type
_entity_poly.pdbx_seq_one_letter_code
_entity_poly.pdbx_strand_id
1 'polypeptide(L)' 'NEELSDAGAVAGSAIQLKPQKFKFSLRPGDPAAFTLTFRQAEDYPVDLYYLMDLTFTMKKHKETLAELAD' A
#
# COMPACT_ATOMS: atom_id res chain seq x y z
N ASN A 1 16.39 11.48 -9.58
CA ASN A 1 15.77 11.11 -8.29
C ASN A 1 14.39 11.68 -8.26
N GLU A 2 13.38 10.83 -8.48
CA GLU A 2 11.98 11.25 -8.42
C GLU A 2 11.61 11.62 -6.97
N GLU A 3 10.67 12.53 -6.83
CA GLU A 3 10.15 12.94 -5.52
C GLU A 3 9.13 11.92 -5.02
N LEU A 4 8.88 11.93 -3.71
CA LEU A 4 7.84 11.08 -3.13
C LEU A 4 6.50 11.62 -3.61
N SER A 5 5.59 10.75 -4.03
CA SER A 5 4.30 11.16 -4.57
C SER A 5 3.43 11.81 -3.49
N ASP A 6 2.78 12.93 -3.85
CA ASP A 6 1.74 13.57 -3.04
C ASP A 6 0.35 12.97 -3.33
N ALA A 7 -0.67 13.40 -2.58
CA ALA A 7 -2.04 12.88 -2.64
C ALA A 7 -2.59 12.76 -4.09
N GLY A 8 -3.26 11.65 -4.39
CA GLY A 8 -3.92 11.42 -5.68
C GLY A 8 -3.03 10.89 -6.80
N ALA A 9 -1.85 10.34 -6.47
CA ALA A 9 -1.04 9.64 -7.46
C ALA A 9 -1.80 8.44 -8.05
N VAL A 10 -1.75 8.32 -9.38
CA VAL A 10 -2.45 7.27 -10.12
C VAL A 10 -2.02 5.91 -9.59
N ALA A 11 -2.99 5.03 -9.32
CA ALA A 11 -2.76 3.65 -8.87
C ALA A 11 -1.67 2.98 -9.73
N GLY A 12 -0.56 2.61 -9.10
CA GLY A 12 0.61 2.00 -9.77
C GLY A 12 1.77 2.95 -10.11
N SER A 13 1.62 4.27 -9.93
CA SER A 13 2.68 5.27 -10.14
C SER A 13 3.12 6.01 -8.87
N ALA A 14 2.50 5.71 -7.72
CA ALA A 14 2.85 6.33 -6.44
C ALA A 14 4.24 5.88 -5.96
N ILE A 15 5.13 6.85 -5.75
CA ILE A 15 6.50 6.61 -5.28
C ILE A 15 6.53 6.85 -3.77
N GLN A 16 6.47 5.76 -3.01
CA GLN A 16 6.44 5.79 -1.55
C GLN A 16 7.81 5.60 -0.89
N LEU A 17 8.80 5.14 -1.66
CA LEU A 17 10.16 4.84 -1.20
C LEU A 17 11.19 5.59 -2.04
N LYS A 18 12.19 6.17 -1.37
CA LYS A 18 13.32 6.86 -2.01
C LYS A 18 14.65 6.53 -1.31
N PRO A 19 15.74 6.27 -2.05
CA PRO A 19 15.83 6.18 -3.52
C PRO A 19 15.31 4.85 -4.07
N GLN A 20 14.86 4.84 -5.32
CA GLN A 20 14.31 3.63 -5.99
C GLN A 20 15.41 2.68 -6.46
N LYS A 21 16.61 3.22 -6.74
CA LYS A 21 17.78 2.47 -7.17
C LYS A 21 19.01 3.07 -6.50
N PHE A 22 19.91 2.20 -6.06
CA PHE A 22 21.22 2.57 -5.54
C PHE A 22 22.27 1.62 -6.11
N LYS A 23 23.49 2.12 -6.29
CA LYS A 23 24.65 1.33 -6.71
C LYS A 23 25.77 1.58 -5.73
N PHE A 24 26.20 0.53 -5.05
CA PHE A 24 27.36 0.57 -4.16
C PHE A 24 28.55 -0.11 -4.81
N SER A 25 29.73 0.45 -4.60
CA SER A 25 31.01 -0.20 -4.92
C SER A 25 31.84 -0.15 -3.64
N LEU A 26 31.95 -1.30 -2.96
CA LEU A 26 32.56 -1.42 -1.65
C LEU A 26 33.67 -2.47 -1.68
N ARG A 27 34.68 -2.28 -0.83
CA ARG A 27 35.75 -3.27 -0.62
C ARG A 27 35.29 -4.32 0.40
N PRO A 28 35.87 -5.54 0.39
CA PRO A 28 35.56 -6.53 1.40
C PRO A 28 35.83 -6.00 2.81
N GLY A 29 34.82 -6.05 3.68
CA GLY A 29 34.91 -5.59 5.06
C GLY A 29 34.46 -4.14 5.30
N ASP A 30 34.20 -3.35 4.26
CA ASP A 30 33.71 -1.96 4.43
C ASP A 30 32.18 -1.90 4.52
N PRO A 31 31.60 -1.51 5.67
CA PRO A 31 30.17 -1.26 5.78
C PRO A 31 29.79 0.06 5.08
N ALA A 32 28.62 0.09 4.45
CA ALA A 32 28.05 1.31 3.90
C ALA A 32 26.70 1.61 4.56
N ALA A 33 26.55 2.84 5.04
CA ALA A 33 25.28 3.38 5.48
C ALA A 33 24.61 4.11 4.31
N PHE A 34 23.28 3.98 4.20
CA PHE A 34 22.49 4.77 3.29
C PHE A 34 21.18 5.17 3.94
N THR A 35 20.62 6.28 3.47
CA THR A 35 19.35 6.80 3.97
C THR A 35 18.23 6.35 3.07
N LEU A 36 17.22 5.70 3.66
CA LEU A 36 15.96 5.37 3.02
C LEU A 36 14.88 6.28 3.59
N THR A 37 14.12 6.92 2.71
CA THR A 37 12.97 7.74 3.09
C THR A 37 11.70 7.05 2.62
N PHE A 38 10.75 6.90 3.55
CA PHE A 38 9.42 6.36 3.31
C PHE A 38 8.38 7.43 3.58
N ARG A 39 7.34 7.48 2.73
CA ARG A 39 6.14 8.27 2.94
C ARG A 39 4.93 7.44 2.51
N GLN A 40 3.95 7.30 3.39
CA GLN A 40 2.67 6.71 3.03
C GLN A 40 1.96 7.63 2.02
N ALA A 41 1.48 7.06 0.92
CA ALA A 41 0.70 7.84 -0.05
C ALA A 41 -0.65 8.24 0.55
N GLU A 42 -0.99 9.52 0.45
CA GLU A 42 -2.34 10.03 0.72
C GLU A 42 -3.27 9.64 -0.45
N ASP A 43 -4.52 9.28 -0.14
CA ASP A 43 -5.54 8.81 -1.10
C ASP A 43 -5.11 7.60 -1.96
N TYR A 44 -4.41 6.64 -1.36
CA TYR A 44 -4.04 5.39 -2.04
C TYR A 44 -5.25 4.44 -2.15
N PRO A 45 -5.50 3.80 -3.31
CA PRO A 45 -6.64 2.90 -3.48
C PRO A 45 -6.57 1.73 -2.49
N VAL A 46 -7.72 1.43 -1.88
CA VAL A 46 -7.88 0.30 -0.96
C VAL A 46 -8.88 -0.68 -1.55
N ASP A 47 -8.46 -1.94 -1.69
CA ASP A 47 -9.34 -3.03 -2.08
C ASP A 47 -9.89 -3.72 -0.82
N LEU A 48 -11.21 -3.74 -0.65
CA LEU A 48 -11.89 -4.42 0.45
C LEU A 48 -12.56 -5.70 -0.03
N TYR A 49 -12.13 -6.85 0.49
CA TYR A 49 -12.75 -8.14 0.24
C TYR A 49 -13.49 -8.63 1.48
N TYR A 50 -14.80 -8.72 1.40
CA TYR A 50 -15.61 -9.26 2.48
C TYR A 50 -15.84 -10.75 2.26
N LEU A 51 -15.25 -11.59 3.13
CA LEU A 51 -15.52 -13.03 3.13
C LEU A 51 -16.63 -13.33 4.15
N MET A 52 -17.79 -13.74 3.64
CA MET A 52 -18.97 -14.06 4.44
C MET A 52 -19.29 -15.56 4.36
N ASP A 53 -19.61 -16.14 5.52
CA ASP A 53 -20.27 -17.45 5.59
C ASP A 53 -21.75 -17.34 5.20
N LEU A 54 -22.23 -18.24 4.35
CA LEU A 54 -23.58 -18.27 3.80
C LEU A 54 -24.54 -19.21 4.56
N THR A 55 -24.22 -19.55 5.81
CA THR A 55 -25.10 -20.34 6.68
C THR A 55 -26.39 -19.60 7.06
N PHE A 56 -27.42 -20.35 7.47
CA PHE A 56 -28.76 -19.81 7.77
C PHE A 56 -28.76 -18.73 8.87
N THR A 57 -27.87 -18.85 9.85
CA THR A 57 -27.68 -17.85 10.93
C THR A 57 -27.13 -16.52 10.42
N MET A 58 -26.40 -16.54 9.31
CA MET A 58 -25.81 -15.34 8.68
C MET A 58 -26.78 -14.61 7.74
N LYS A 59 -28.00 -15.13 7.54
CA LYS A 59 -29.01 -14.53 6.65
C LYS A 59 -29.29 -13.05 7.00
N LYS A 60 -29.44 -12.73 8.28
CA LYS A 60 -29.67 -11.36 8.75
C LYS A 60 -28.47 -10.44 8.46
N HIS A 61 -27.25 -10.95 8.67
CA HIS A 61 -26.03 -10.18 8.45
C HIS A 61 -25.78 -9.91 6.96
N LYS A 62 -26.19 -10.83 6.09
CA LYS A 62 -26.17 -10.64 4.63
C LYS A 62 -27.06 -9.47 4.19
N GLU A 63 -28.27 -9.37 4.74
CA GLU A 63 -29.20 -8.28 4.43
C GLU A 63 -28.61 -6.93 4.87
N THR A 64 -28.07 -6.83 6.08
CA THR A 64 -27.41 -5.60 6.58
C THR A 64 -26.18 -5.20 5.76
N LEU A 65 -25.40 -6.16 5.26
CA LEU A 65 -24.22 -5.86 4.44
C LEU A 65 -24.56 -5.46 3.02
N ALA A 66 -25.69 -5.93 2.48
CA ALA A 66 -26.21 -5.43 1.21
C ALA A 66 -26.63 -3.95 1.33
N GLU A 67 -27.26 -3.56 2.43
CA GLU A 67 -27.66 -2.17 2.70
C GLU A 67 -26.48 -1.24 2.97
N LEU A 68 -25.37 -1.74 3.51
CA LEU A 68 -24.15 -0.94 3.77
C LEU A 68 -23.38 -0.62 2.49
N ALA A 69 -23.58 -1.42 1.43
CA ALA A 69 -22.89 -1.27 0.16
C ALA A 69 -23.57 -0.27 -0.80
N ASP A 70 -24.86 0.03 -0.57
CA ASP A 70 -25.65 1.07 -1.26
C ASP A 70 -25.55 2.43 -0.55
#